data_AF-A0A8C6AEG1-F1
#
_entry.id   AF-A0A8C6AEG1-F1
#
_cell.length_a   1.000
_cell.length_b   1.000
_cell.length_c   1.000
_cell.angle_alpha   90.00
_cell.angle_beta   90.00
_cell.angle_gamma   90.00
#
_symmetry.space_group_name_H-M   'P 1'
#
loop_
_entity.id
_entity.type
_entity.pdbx_description
1 polymer ?
#
loop_
_entity_poly.entity_id
_entity_poly.type
_entity_poly.pdbx_seq_one_letter_code
_entity_poly.pdbx_strand_id
1 'polypeptide(L)'
;MGISASKAALGATTDEPTKPEPKHLADLIQYINETNMSVVHLANILSEKTRSNSWVVVFKALITVHHLMVYGKERFIRHLASRNSLFTLHNFLDKSVTEGYTMSAFIRRYSRYLNEKSLAYRLIASDITKVKRGTDGVMRIMNTKDLLNTLPVIQTQLDALLNFNVRPDELTNGIIHAAFMLLFKDSLRLFAAYNEGILNLLDKYFDMRKNQCRESLDIYIKFLGRTTKFAQFLKVAEVQKSISIQEFSALLYHWDYRHAPLHLA
;
A
#
# COMPACT_ATOMS: atom_id res chain seq x y z
N MET A 1 21.42 19.44 11.71
CA MET A 1 20.30 18.89 10.92
C MET A 1 19.86 17.49 11.38
N GLY A 2 20.76 16.51 11.59
CA GLY A 2 20.39 15.17 12.08
C GLY A 2 19.63 15.12 13.43
N ILE A 3 19.91 16.05 14.36
CA ILE A 3 19.19 16.17 15.65
C ILE A 3 17.70 16.55 15.45
N SER A 4 17.40 17.36 14.43
CA SER A 4 16.03 17.79 14.11
C SER A 4 15.18 16.61 13.60
N ALA A 5 15.77 15.77 12.75
CA ALA A 5 15.12 14.58 12.23
C ALA A 5 14.88 13.51 13.30
N SER A 6 15.85 13.26 14.18
CA SER A 6 15.66 12.39 15.33
C SER A 6 14.53 12.92 16.22
N LYS A 7 14.46 14.24 16.47
CA LYS A 7 13.38 14.84 17.25
C LYS A 7 12.01 14.71 16.57
N ALA A 8 11.91 14.94 15.26
CA ALA A 8 10.67 14.77 14.51
C ALA A 8 10.22 13.30 14.44
N ALA A 9 11.16 12.36 14.28
CA ALA A 9 10.86 10.92 14.30
C ALA A 9 10.43 10.46 15.70
N LEU A 10 11.06 10.98 16.76
CA LEU A 10 10.64 10.75 18.14
C LEU A 10 9.23 11.31 18.40
N GLY A 11 8.93 12.52 17.92
CA GLY A 11 7.59 13.14 18.02
C GLY A 11 6.52 12.37 17.22
N ALA A 12 6.83 11.90 16.02
CA ALA A 12 5.91 11.09 15.21
C ALA A 12 5.63 9.71 15.83
N THR A 13 6.48 9.23 16.74
CA THR A 13 6.44 7.88 17.31
C THR A 13 6.43 7.89 18.85
N THR A 14 5.78 8.89 19.46
CA THR A 14 5.48 8.90 20.90
C THR A 14 4.55 7.75 21.28
N ASP A 15 4.55 7.39 22.56
CA ASP A 15 3.65 6.41 23.19
C ASP A 15 2.23 6.94 23.44
N GLU A 16 2.00 8.22 23.18
CA GLU A 16 0.65 8.80 23.20
C GLU A 16 -0.25 8.12 22.15
N PRO A 17 -1.46 7.66 22.54
CA PRO A 17 -2.39 6.90 21.69
C PRO A 17 -3.14 7.78 20.68
N THR A 18 -2.41 8.68 20.03
CA THR A 18 -2.87 9.60 19.00
C THR A 18 -2.18 9.27 17.67
N LYS A 19 -2.82 9.63 16.55
CA LYS A 19 -2.22 9.47 15.22
C LYS A 19 -0.94 10.33 15.10
N PRO A 20 0.03 9.94 14.26
CA PRO A 20 1.21 10.78 14.02
C PRO A 20 0.82 12.20 13.61
N GLU A 21 1.41 13.20 14.26
CA GLU A 21 1.04 14.60 14.02
C GLU A 21 1.41 15.03 12.59
N PRO A 22 0.51 15.75 11.87
CA PRO A 22 0.78 16.21 10.51
C PRO A 22 2.03 17.07 10.39
N LYS A 23 2.32 17.90 11.40
CA LYS A 23 3.52 18.74 11.43
C LYS A 23 4.80 17.91 11.40
N HIS A 24 4.89 16.89 12.25
CA HIS A 24 6.04 15.99 12.28
C HIS A 24 6.20 15.23 10.96
N LEU A 25 5.10 14.77 10.35
CA LEU A 25 5.15 14.11 9.05
C LEU A 25 5.68 15.05 7.94
N ALA A 26 5.27 16.32 7.93
CA ALA A 26 5.76 17.33 7.00
C ALA A 26 7.27 17.60 7.19
N ASP A 27 7.71 17.77 8.45
CA ASP A 27 9.12 17.96 8.80
C ASP A 27 9.99 16.78 8.33
N LEU A 28 9.50 15.55 8.50
CA LEU A 28 10.18 14.34 8.05
C LEU A 28 10.28 14.24 6.53
N ILE A 29 9.23 14.63 5.80
CA ILE A 29 9.27 14.71 4.32
C ILE A 29 10.34 15.71 3.88
N GLN A 30 10.38 16.89 4.49
CA GLN A 30 11.41 17.89 4.18
C GLN A 30 12.81 17.34 4.44
N TYR A 31 13.01 16.68 5.58
CA TYR A 31 14.31 16.08 5.94
C TYR A 31 14.76 15.02 4.93
N ILE A 32 13.89 14.07 4.55
CA ILE A 32 14.23 13.06 3.54
C ILE A 32 14.31 13.62 2.13
N ASN A 33 14.11 14.93 1.92
CA ASN A 33 14.32 15.63 0.65
C ASN A 33 15.66 16.38 0.58
N GLU A 34 16.41 16.49 1.68
CA GLU A 34 17.74 17.11 1.74
C GLU A 34 18.85 16.24 1.09
N THR A 35 19.14 15.04 1.61
CA THR A 35 20.29 14.23 1.15
C THR A 35 19.98 12.73 1.09
N ASN A 36 20.85 11.92 0.48
CA ASN A 36 20.72 10.46 0.56
C ASN A 36 21.01 9.94 1.98
N MET A 37 21.92 10.61 2.71
CA MET A 37 22.21 10.26 4.10
C MET A 37 20.99 10.48 5.02
N SER A 38 20.16 11.49 4.76
CA SER A 38 18.93 11.70 5.54
C SER A 38 17.91 10.58 5.36
N VAL A 39 17.81 10.02 4.14
CA VAL A 39 16.99 8.83 3.86
C VAL A 39 17.48 7.62 4.67
N VAL A 40 18.79 7.34 4.62
CA VAL A 40 19.39 6.21 5.34
C VAL A 40 19.18 6.36 6.85
N HIS A 41 19.47 7.54 7.39
CA HIS A 41 19.34 7.86 8.80
C HIS A 41 17.90 7.69 9.30
N LEU A 42 16.92 8.30 8.62
CA LEU A 42 15.53 8.18 9.03
C LEU A 42 15.00 6.75 8.92
N ALA A 43 15.38 6.01 7.88
CA ALA A 43 15.00 4.61 7.74
C ALA A 43 15.54 3.73 8.88
N ASN A 44 16.72 4.05 9.41
CA ASN A 44 17.28 3.35 10.57
C ASN A 44 16.51 3.69 11.85
N ILE A 45 16.24 4.97 12.11
CA ILE A 45 15.45 5.40 13.29
C ILE A 45 14.07 4.74 13.31
N LEU A 46 13.36 4.76 12.18
CA LEU A 46 12.02 4.17 12.09
C LEU A 46 12.07 2.64 12.24
N SER A 47 13.11 1.98 11.73
CA SER A 47 13.33 0.55 11.93
C SER A 47 13.58 0.22 13.41
N GLU A 48 14.38 1.00 14.12
CA GLU A 48 14.58 0.85 15.57
C GLU A 48 13.27 1.02 16.34
N LYS A 49 12.44 2.01 15.98
CA LYS A 49 11.12 2.22 16.60
C LYS A 49 10.17 1.04 16.44
N THR A 50 10.26 0.29 15.34
CA THR A 50 9.47 -0.94 15.17
C THR A 50 9.89 -2.08 16.09
N ARG A 51 11.02 -1.97 16.81
CA ARG A 51 11.45 -2.96 17.82
C ARG A 51 10.89 -2.68 19.23
N SER A 52 10.08 -1.63 19.40
CA SER A 52 9.41 -1.34 20.65
C SER A 52 8.40 -2.44 21.02
N ASN A 53 8.14 -2.61 22.32
CA ASN A 53 7.06 -3.48 22.81
C ASN A 53 5.69 -2.79 22.80
N SER A 54 5.65 -1.45 22.68
CA SER A 54 4.42 -0.67 22.66
C SER A 54 3.78 -0.72 21.28
N TRP A 55 2.53 -1.21 21.21
CA TRP A 55 1.74 -1.22 19.99
C TRP A 55 1.59 0.19 19.38
N VAL A 56 1.46 1.22 20.22
CA VAL A 56 1.32 2.61 19.79
C VAL A 56 2.56 3.06 19.01
N VAL A 57 3.74 2.87 19.59
CA VAL A 57 5.01 3.27 18.99
C VAL A 57 5.27 2.51 17.69
N VAL A 58 5.07 1.19 17.69
CA VAL A 58 5.29 0.35 16.51
C VAL A 58 4.33 0.73 15.38
N PHE A 59 3.04 0.89 15.68
CA PHE A 59 2.05 1.19 14.65
C PHE A 59 2.27 2.59 14.06
N LYS A 60 2.57 3.60 14.90
CA LYS A 60 2.93 4.96 14.43
C LYS A 60 4.19 4.97 13.58
N ALA A 61 5.20 4.14 13.91
CA ALA A 61 6.39 4.00 13.08
C ALA A 61 6.06 3.42 11.69
N LEU A 62 5.23 2.38 11.62
CA LEU A 62 4.77 1.82 10.34
C LEU A 62 3.96 2.84 9.52
N ILE A 63 3.05 3.57 10.16
CA ILE A 63 2.26 4.63 9.51
C ILE A 63 3.18 5.72 8.96
N THR A 64 4.18 6.13 9.73
CA THR A 64 5.17 7.13 9.31
C THR A 64 5.97 6.65 8.11
N VAL A 65 6.44 5.39 8.11
CA VAL A 65 7.12 4.81 6.94
C VAL A 65 6.20 4.79 5.71
N HIS A 66 4.96 4.34 5.86
CA HIS A 66 4.00 4.32 4.74
C HIS A 66 3.74 5.73 4.21
N HIS A 67 3.58 6.71 5.09
CA HIS A 67 3.40 8.12 4.72
C HIS A 67 4.59 8.63 3.89
N LEU A 68 5.83 8.32 4.29
CA LEU A 68 7.03 8.70 3.54
C LEU A 68 7.15 7.97 2.20
N MET A 69 6.71 6.71 2.10
CA MET A 69 6.64 5.99 0.82
C MET A 69 5.64 6.65 -0.15
N VAL A 70 4.50 7.13 0.35
CA VAL A 70 3.43 7.74 -0.47
C VAL A 70 3.73 9.19 -0.84
N TYR A 71 4.12 10.02 0.13
CA TYR A 71 4.25 11.48 -0.05
C TYR A 71 5.70 11.96 -0.20
N GLY A 72 6.69 11.14 0.19
CA GLY A 72 8.10 11.44 -0.03
C GLY A 72 8.55 11.18 -1.46
N LYS A 73 9.77 11.66 -1.78
CA LYS A 73 10.44 11.35 -3.05
C LYS A 73 10.75 9.85 -3.15
N GLU A 74 10.79 9.37 -4.39
CA GLU A 74 10.99 7.96 -4.74
C GLU A 74 12.26 7.33 -4.13
N ARG A 75 13.28 8.15 -3.84
CA ARG A 75 14.50 7.69 -3.18
C ARG A 75 14.28 7.00 -1.83
N PHE A 76 13.22 7.35 -1.11
CA PHE A 76 12.92 6.72 0.17
C PHE A 76 12.47 5.27 -0.01
N ILE A 77 11.43 5.02 -0.81
CA ILE A 77 10.97 3.66 -1.12
C ILE A 77 12.06 2.83 -1.81
N ARG A 78 12.86 3.44 -2.69
CA ARG A 78 14.01 2.79 -3.33
C ARG A 78 15.04 2.29 -2.30
N HIS A 79 15.35 3.11 -1.30
CA HIS A 79 16.25 2.72 -0.21
C HIS A 79 15.65 1.61 0.67
N LEU A 80 14.33 1.59 0.90
CA LEU A 80 13.70 0.49 1.62
C LEU A 80 13.73 -0.81 0.80
N ALA A 81 13.50 -0.71 -0.51
CA ALA A 81 13.49 -1.84 -1.43
C ALA A 81 14.86 -2.51 -1.62
N SER A 82 15.96 -1.80 -1.35
CA SER A 82 17.31 -2.39 -1.36
C SER A 82 17.59 -3.29 -0.15
N ARG A 83 16.73 -3.26 0.88
CA ARG A 83 16.87 -4.11 2.07
C ARG A 83 16.28 -5.50 1.83
N ASN A 84 16.92 -6.52 2.39
CA ASN A 84 16.41 -7.91 2.31
C ASN A 84 15.15 -8.12 3.16
N SER A 85 15.07 -7.44 4.31
CA SER A 85 13.90 -7.44 5.19
C SER A 85 13.71 -6.03 5.75
N LEU A 86 12.52 -5.47 5.57
CA LEU A 86 12.18 -4.14 6.08
C LEU A 86 11.65 -4.22 7.52
N PHE A 87 10.64 -5.06 7.77
CA PHE A 87 10.08 -5.30 9.11
C PHE A 87 9.95 -6.80 9.43
N THR A 88 10.33 -7.20 10.64
CA THR A 88 10.18 -8.58 11.14
C THR A 88 9.15 -8.65 12.27
N LEU A 89 7.91 -8.26 11.98
CA LEU A 89 6.84 -8.13 12.98
C LEU A 89 5.84 -9.29 12.98
N HIS A 90 6.10 -10.40 12.28
CA HIS A 90 5.16 -11.52 12.14
C HIS A 90 4.67 -12.13 13.47
N ASN A 91 5.47 -12.04 14.54
CA ASN A 91 5.12 -12.49 15.89
C ASN A 91 4.87 -11.33 16.88
N PHE A 92 4.75 -10.09 16.40
CA PHE A 92 4.54 -8.95 17.28
C PHE A 92 3.27 -9.14 18.13
N LEU A 93 3.39 -8.90 19.43
CA LEU A 93 2.30 -9.01 20.39
C LEU A 93 2.56 -8.12 21.61
N ASP A 94 1.70 -7.13 21.80
CA ASP A 94 1.64 -6.31 23.00
C ASP A 94 0.51 -6.81 23.90
N LYS A 95 0.86 -7.24 25.13
CA LYS A 95 -0.09 -7.72 26.14
C LYS A 95 -0.30 -6.72 27.28
N SER A 96 0.25 -5.52 27.19
CA SER A 96 0.21 -4.52 28.27
C SER A 96 -1.21 -4.02 28.55
N VAL A 97 -2.04 -3.89 27.51
CA VAL A 97 -3.44 -3.45 27.58
C VAL A 97 -4.29 -4.19 26.54
N THR A 98 -5.60 -4.30 26.77
CA THR A 98 -6.55 -5.00 25.87
C THR A 98 -6.47 -4.48 24.43
N GLU A 99 -6.37 -3.15 24.27
CA GLU A 99 -6.24 -2.54 22.94
C GLU A 99 -4.93 -2.97 22.25
N GLY A 100 -3.83 -3.12 22.98
CA GLY A 100 -2.55 -3.59 22.45
C GLY A 100 -2.64 -5.01 21.89
N TYR A 101 -3.38 -5.89 22.58
CA TYR A 101 -3.62 -7.24 22.10
C TYR A 101 -4.38 -7.24 20.76
N THR A 102 -5.46 -6.45 20.67
CA THR A 102 -6.26 -6.30 19.44
C THR A 102 -5.43 -5.67 18.31
N MET A 103 -4.71 -4.58 18.59
CA MET A 103 -3.92 -3.84 17.59
C MET A 103 -2.73 -4.63 17.07
N SER A 104 -2.20 -5.58 17.85
CA SER A 104 -1.11 -6.47 17.42
C SER A 104 -1.44 -7.24 16.15
N ALA A 105 -2.68 -7.70 15.98
CA ALA A 105 -3.11 -8.39 14.76
C ALA A 105 -3.04 -7.47 13.52
N PHE A 106 -3.46 -6.21 13.66
CA PHE A 106 -3.41 -5.23 12.59
C PHE A 106 -1.98 -4.78 12.28
N ILE A 107 -1.12 -4.62 13.28
CA ILE A 107 0.32 -4.32 13.11
C ILE A 107 1.00 -5.41 12.26
N ARG A 108 0.74 -6.68 12.57
CA ARG A 108 1.26 -7.81 11.78
C ARG A 108 0.85 -7.71 10.31
N ARG A 109 -0.45 -7.55 10.04
CA ARG A 109 -0.99 -7.45 8.68
C ARG A 109 -0.48 -6.22 7.93
N TYR A 110 -0.43 -5.07 8.61
CA TYR A 110 0.04 -3.80 8.02
C TYR A 110 1.54 -3.84 7.69
N SER A 111 2.37 -4.40 8.59
CA SER A 111 3.79 -4.60 8.34
C SER A 111 4.05 -5.51 7.13
N ARG A 112 3.23 -6.56 6.97
CA ARG A 112 3.28 -7.45 5.80
C ARG A 112 2.99 -6.67 4.52
N TYR A 113 1.95 -5.84 4.50
CA TYR A 113 1.67 -4.99 3.34
C TYR A 113 2.85 -4.06 3.00
N LEU A 114 3.49 -3.41 3.99
CA LEU A 114 4.63 -2.53 3.72
C LEU A 114 5.86 -3.28 3.19
N ASN A 115 6.12 -4.49 3.70
CA ASN A 115 7.15 -5.37 3.15
C ASN A 115 6.83 -5.73 1.69
N GLU A 116 5.59 -6.09 1.38
CA GLU A 116 5.16 -6.42 0.02
C GLU A 116 5.19 -5.21 -0.93
N LYS A 117 4.82 -4.01 -0.47
CA LYS A 117 4.97 -2.76 -1.25
C LYS A 117 6.44 -2.49 -1.60
N SER A 118 7.35 -2.70 -0.65
CA SER A 118 8.78 -2.56 -0.86
C SER A 118 9.33 -3.62 -1.83
N LEU A 119 8.86 -4.86 -1.73
CA LEU A 119 9.23 -5.96 -2.64
C LEU A 119 8.70 -5.72 -4.06
N ALA A 120 7.45 -5.28 -4.20
CA ALA A 120 6.85 -4.95 -5.48
C ALA A 120 7.65 -3.84 -6.19
N TYR A 121 8.06 -2.80 -5.46
CA TYR A 121 8.95 -1.76 -6.00
C TYR A 121 10.27 -2.37 -6.49
N ARG A 122 10.88 -3.29 -5.74
CA ARG A 122 12.14 -3.96 -6.16
C ARG A 122 11.95 -4.77 -7.45
N LEU A 123 10.84 -5.48 -7.58
CA LEU A 123 10.57 -6.37 -8.72
C LEU A 123 10.18 -5.60 -10.00
N ILE A 124 9.44 -4.50 -9.86
CA ILE A 124 8.95 -3.69 -10.98
C ILE A 124 9.89 -2.53 -11.32
N ALA A 125 10.84 -2.20 -10.42
CA ALA A 125 11.69 -1.01 -10.48
C ALA A 125 10.90 0.31 -10.53
N SER A 126 9.66 0.32 -10.02
CA SER A 126 8.79 1.49 -9.96
C SER A 126 7.71 1.33 -8.90
N ASP A 127 7.21 2.44 -8.34
CA ASP A 127 6.02 2.41 -7.47
C ASP A 127 4.78 2.46 -8.34
N ILE A 128 4.13 1.30 -8.50
CA ILE A 128 2.97 1.16 -9.37
C ILE A 128 1.81 2.09 -8.98
N THR A 129 1.74 2.57 -7.73
CA THR A 129 0.70 3.53 -7.31
C THR A 129 0.94 4.94 -7.83
N LYS A 130 2.13 5.24 -8.34
CA LYS A 130 2.55 6.57 -8.82
C LYS A 130 2.83 6.63 -10.33
N VAL A 131 2.73 5.52 -11.06
CA VAL A 131 2.98 5.53 -12.51
C VAL A 131 1.88 6.26 -13.28
N LYS A 132 2.23 6.76 -14.47
CA LYS A 132 1.29 7.42 -15.39
C LYS A 132 0.09 6.51 -15.71
N ARG A 133 -1.11 7.09 -15.72
CA ARG A 133 -2.41 6.46 -15.99
C ARG A 133 -3.01 6.92 -17.33
N GLY A 134 -4.05 6.23 -17.79
CA GLY A 134 -4.82 6.55 -18.99
C GLY A 134 -4.36 5.79 -20.23
N THR A 135 -4.73 6.30 -21.41
CA THR A 135 -4.43 5.67 -22.71
C THR A 135 -2.93 5.43 -22.92
N ASP A 136 -2.10 6.39 -22.52
CA ASP A 136 -0.64 6.30 -22.57
C ASP A 136 -0.03 5.93 -21.20
N GLY A 137 -0.83 5.31 -20.33
CA GLY A 137 -0.42 4.88 -19.01
C GLY A 137 0.53 3.69 -19.08
N VAL A 138 1.45 3.59 -18.10
CA VAL A 138 2.51 2.56 -18.10
C VAL A 138 1.94 1.16 -18.24
N MET A 139 0.87 0.84 -17.49
CA MET A 139 0.22 -0.47 -17.55
C MET A 139 -0.56 -0.70 -18.84
N ARG A 140 -1.09 0.35 -19.47
CA ARG A 140 -1.89 0.29 -20.69
C ARG A 140 -1.04 -0.03 -21.92
N ILE A 141 0.20 0.47 -21.97
CA ILE A 141 1.10 0.32 -23.13
C ILE A 141 2.18 -0.75 -22.95
N MET A 142 2.32 -1.34 -21.75
CA MET A 142 3.33 -2.36 -21.43
C MET A 142 3.28 -3.54 -22.41
N ASN A 143 4.43 -4.01 -22.89
CA ASN A 143 4.51 -5.18 -23.78
C ASN A 143 4.07 -6.47 -23.05
N THR A 144 3.69 -7.50 -23.80
CA THR A 144 3.14 -8.74 -23.25
C THR A 144 4.05 -9.41 -22.23
N LYS A 145 5.37 -9.47 -22.49
CA LYS A 145 6.32 -10.15 -21.60
C LYS A 145 6.40 -9.46 -20.24
N ASP A 146 6.58 -8.15 -20.24
CA ASP A 146 6.70 -7.38 -19.01
C ASP A 146 5.35 -7.30 -18.27
N LEU A 147 4.24 -7.28 -19.01
CA LEU A 147 2.89 -7.27 -18.45
C LEU A 147 2.59 -8.56 -17.68
N LEU A 148 2.92 -9.72 -18.27
CA LEU A 148 2.75 -11.03 -17.62
C LEU A 148 3.62 -11.19 -16.37
N ASN A 149 4.80 -10.55 -16.33
CA ASN A 149 5.63 -10.52 -15.12
C ASN A 149 5.13 -9.53 -14.07
N THR A 150 4.55 -8.40 -14.49
CA THR A 150 4.16 -7.29 -13.60
C THR A 150 2.83 -7.55 -12.91
N LEU A 151 1.83 -8.11 -13.62
CA LEU A 151 0.49 -8.35 -13.08
C LEU A 151 0.49 -9.25 -11.82
N PRO A 152 1.24 -10.37 -11.77
CA PRO A 152 1.35 -11.20 -10.56
C PRO A 152 1.94 -10.45 -9.35
N VAL A 153 2.88 -9.52 -9.59
CA VAL A 153 3.45 -8.70 -8.52
C VAL A 153 2.40 -7.73 -7.96
N ILE A 154 1.62 -7.09 -8.83
CA ILE A 154 0.49 -6.23 -8.43
C ILE A 154 -0.56 -7.04 -7.66
N GLN A 155 -0.90 -8.25 -8.12
CA GLN A 155 -1.83 -9.16 -7.43
C GLN A 155 -1.38 -9.45 -6.00
N THR A 156 -0.10 -9.80 -5.83
CA THR A 156 0.48 -10.15 -4.52
C THR A 156 0.47 -8.94 -3.57
N GLN A 157 0.84 -7.76 -4.08
CA GLN A 157 0.81 -6.52 -3.31
C GLN A 157 -0.62 -6.15 -2.89
N LEU A 158 -1.60 -6.29 -3.80
CA LEU A 158 -3.01 -6.03 -3.52
C LEU A 158 -3.58 -7.03 -2.50
N ASP A 159 -3.23 -8.31 -2.59
CA ASP A 159 -3.67 -9.31 -1.61
C ASP A 159 -3.16 -8.97 -0.21
N ALA A 160 -1.90 -8.58 -0.08
CA ALA A 160 -1.34 -8.16 1.20
C ALA A 160 -2.05 -6.94 1.79
N LEU A 161 -2.47 -5.99 0.94
CA LEU A 161 -3.28 -4.84 1.32
C LEU A 161 -4.66 -5.28 1.84
N LEU A 162 -5.38 -6.06 1.03
CA LEU A 162 -6.74 -6.50 1.35
C LEU A 162 -6.79 -7.44 2.57
N ASN A 163 -5.69 -8.14 2.85
CA ASN A 163 -5.51 -8.95 4.05
C ASN A 163 -5.42 -8.13 5.35
N PHE A 164 -5.39 -6.79 5.30
CA PHE A 164 -5.61 -5.96 6.49
C PHE A 164 -6.95 -6.31 7.15
N ASN A 165 -7.99 -6.54 6.33
CA ASN A 165 -9.27 -7.14 6.69
C ASN A 165 -9.84 -6.61 8.02
N VAL A 166 -9.93 -5.28 8.12
CA VAL A 166 -10.54 -4.58 9.26
C VAL A 166 -12.03 -4.42 9.02
N ARG A 167 -12.85 -4.62 10.05
CA ARG A 167 -14.28 -4.30 10.01
C ARG A 167 -14.55 -2.86 10.48
N PRO A 168 -15.69 -2.25 10.12
CA PRO A 168 -16.00 -0.89 10.54
C PRO A 168 -15.98 -0.68 12.06
N ASP A 169 -16.40 -1.68 12.84
CA ASP A 169 -16.40 -1.70 14.31
C ASP A 169 -14.99 -1.78 14.92
N GLU A 170 -13.99 -2.24 14.17
CA GLU A 170 -12.61 -2.40 14.64
C GLU A 170 -11.75 -1.14 14.43
N LEU A 171 -12.27 -0.15 13.70
CA LEU A 171 -11.65 1.16 13.55
C LEU A 171 -11.97 2.03 14.77
N THR A 172 -11.37 1.70 15.92
CA THR A 172 -11.76 2.24 17.23
C THR A 172 -10.93 3.44 17.69
N ASN A 173 -9.78 3.73 17.05
CA ASN A 173 -8.87 4.79 17.48
C ASN A 173 -8.20 5.50 16.28
N GLY A 174 -7.61 6.67 16.54
CA GLY A 174 -7.00 7.50 15.49
C GLY A 174 -5.81 6.85 14.76
N ILE A 175 -5.10 5.91 15.39
CA ILE A 175 -3.92 5.25 14.83
C ILE A 175 -4.36 4.25 13.75
N ILE A 176 -5.29 3.34 14.08
CA ILE A 176 -5.80 2.37 13.09
C ILE A 176 -6.55 3.07 11.95
N HIS A 177 -7.28 4.16 12.24
CA HIS A 177 -7.88 4.99 11.20
C HIS A 177 -6.81 5.58 10.26
N ALA A 178 -5.72 6.13 10.80
CA ALA A 178 -4.65 6.70 9.97
C ALA A 178 -3.98 5.64 9.08
N ALA A 179 -3.75 4.43 9.60
CA ALA A 179 -3.24 3.31 8.82
C ALA A 179 -4.21 2.90 7.70
N PHE A 180 -5.49 2.73 8.04
CA PHE A 180 -6.54 2.38 7.08
C PHE A 180 -6.66 3.41 5.95
N MET A 181 -6.59 4.72 6.27
CA MET A 181 -6.68 5.76 5.25
C MET A 181 -5.52 5.73 4.24
N LEU A 182 -4.31 5.35 4.67
CA LEU A 182 -3.19 5.17 3.75
C LEU A 182 -3.37 3.91 2.89
N LEU A 183 -3.80 2.78 3.48
CA LEU A 183 -4.15 1.57 2.72
C LEU A 183 -5.25 1.85 1.69
N PHE A 184 -6.27 2.61 2.09
CA PHE A 184 -7.36 2.99 1.22
C PHE A 184 -6.83 3.75 -0.01
N LYS A 185 -6.04 4.80 0.19
CA LYS A 185 -5.45 5.57 -0.92
C LYS A 185 -4.57 4.74 -1.85
N ASP A 186 -3.77 3.82 -1.30
CA ASP A 186 -2.95 2.93 -2.11
C ASP A 186 -3.80 1.88 -2.84
N SER A 187 -4.88 1.39 -2.23
CA SER A 187 -5.78 0.40 -2.83
C SER A 187 -6.45 0.94 -4.09
N LEU A 188 -6.92 2.20 -4.08
CA LEU A 188 -7.51 2.85 -5.23
C LEU A 188 -6.51 2.92 -6.40
N ARG A 189 -5.28 3.34 -6.09
CA ARG A 189 -4.21 3.50 -7.10
C ARG A 189 -3.72 2.15 -7.63
N LEU A 190 -3.60 1.14 -6.75
CA LEU A 190 -3.22 -0.22 -7.12
C LEU A 190 -4.28 -0.85 -8.02
N PHE A 191 -5.55 -0.76 -7.62
CA PHE A 191 -6.65 -1.36 -8.38
C PHE A 191 -6.80 -0.69 -9.76
N ALA A 192 -6.62 0.63 -9.86
CA ALA A 192 -6.60 1.33 -11.14
C ALA A 192 -5.47 0.83 -12.07
N ALA A 193 -4.24 0.69 -11.55
CA ALA A 193 -3.13 0.11 -12.31
C ALA A 193 -3.44 -1.32 -12.76
N TYR A 194 -4.01 -2.11 -11.84
CA TYR A 194 -4.34 -3.50 -12.11
C TYR A 194 -5.37 -3.60 -13.23
N ASN A 195 -6.42 -2.78 -13.18
CA ASN A 195 -7.44 -2.72 -14.22
C ASN A 195 -6.87 -2.32 -15.60
N GLU A 196 -6.02 -1.28 -15.66
CA GLU A 196 -5.34 -0.90 -16.91
C GLU A 196 -4.51 -2.06 -17.49
N GLY A 197 -3.81 -2.79 -16.63
CA GLY A 197 -3.03 -3.95 -17.03
C GLY A 197 -3.89 -5.12 -17.51
N ILE A 198 -5.05 -5.36 -16.89
CA ILE A 198 -6.01 -6.37 -17.35
C ILE A 198 -6.61 -5.99 -18.70
N LEU A 199 -7.00 -4.73 -18.91
CA LEU A 199 -7.49 -4.28 -20.22
C LEU A 199 -6.42 -4.48 -21.30
N ASN A 200 -5.15 -4.14 -21.01
CA ASN A 200 -4.04 -4.37 -21.92
C ASN A 200 -3.81 -5.88 -22.20
N LEU A 201 -3.95 -6.72 -21.18
CA LEU A 201 -3.84 -8.18 -21.31
C LEU A 201 -4.90 -8.73 -22.26
N LEU A 202 -6.15 -8.27 -22.11
CA LEU A 202 -7.28 -8.69 -22.93
C LEU A 202 -7.13 -8.23 -24.38
N ASP A 203 -6.70 -6.98 -24.61
CA ASP A 203 -6.49 -6.44 -25.96
C ASP A 203 -5.46 -7.26 -26.77
N LYS A 204 -4.47 -7.85 -26.08
CA LYS A 204 -3.40 -8.66 -26.70
C LYS A 204 -3.69 -10.15 -26.75
N TYR A 205 -4.71 -10.63 -26.06
CA TYR A 205 -4.89 -12.06 -25.74
C TYR A 205 -4.93 -12.97 -26.98
N PHE A 206 -5.61 -12.54 -28.04
CA PHE A 206 -5.77 -13.33 -29.26
C PHE A 206 -4.50 -13.40 -30.13
N ASP A 207 -3.54 -12.50 -29.90
CA ASP A 207 -2.23 -12.48 -30.57
C ASP A 207 -1.15 -13.24 -29.77
N MET A 208 -1.51 -13.78 -28.60
CA MET A 208 -0.56 -14.47 -27.71
C MET A 208 -0.34 -15.93 -28.10
N ARG A 209 0.81 -16.47 -27.70
CA ARG A 209 1.09 -17.90 -27.81
C ARG A 209 0.26 -18.69 -26.80
N LYS A 210 0.00 -19.97 -27.07
CA LYS A 210 -0.82 -20.86 -26.23
C LYS A 210 -0.45 -20.86 -24.74
N ASN A 211 0.84 -20.80 -24.40
CA ASN A 211 1.30 -20.72 -23.01
C ASN A 211 0.95 -19.37 -22.36
N GLN A 212 1.15 -18.27 -23.08
CA GLN A 212 0.80 -16.92 -22.64
C GLN A 212 -0.72 -16.76 -22.49
N CYS A 213 -1.54 -17.36 -23.37
CA CYS A 213 -3.00 -17.36 -23.20
C CYS A 213 -3.41 -18.05 -21.89
N ARG A 214 -2.82 -19.21 -21.56
CA ARG A 214 -3.12 -19.92 -20.31
C ARG A 214 -2.77 -19.08 -19.08
N GLU A 215 -1.59 -18.47 -19.09
CA GLU A 215 -1.14 -17.58 -18.01
C GLU A 215 -2.03 -16.34 -17.89
N SER A 216 -2.41 -15.73 -19.02
CA SER A 216 -3.30 -14.57 -19.07
C SER A 216 -4.68 -14.88 -18.52
N LEU A 217 -5.23 -16.05 -18.86
CA LEU A 217 -6.54 -16.48 -18.36
C LEU A 217 -6.50 -16.72 -16.85
N ASP A 218 -5.44 -17.33 -16.31
CA ASP A 218 -5.26 -17.48 -14.87
C ASP A 218 -5.17 -16.11 -14.16
N ILE A 219 -4.42 -15.16 -14.72
CA ILE A 219 -4.33 -13.78 -14.21
C ILE A 219 -5.71 -13.11 -14.21
N TYR A 220 -6.49 -13.27 -15.27
CA TYR A 220 -7.84 -12.70 -15.39
C TYR A 220 -8.83 -13.30 -14.40
N ILE A 221 -8.85 -14.63 -14.23
CA ILE A 221 -9.71 -15.28 -13.22
C ILE A 221 -9.35 -14.79 -11.81
N LYS A 222 -8.06 -14.68 -11.53
CA LYS A 222 -7.53 -14.10 -10.29
C LYS A 222 -7.90 -12.63 -10.09
N PHE A 223 -8.05 -11.85 -11.15
CA PHE A 223 -8.56 -10.48 -11.10
C PHE A 223 -10.01 -10.45 -10.60
N LEU A 224 -10.90 -11.25 -11.19
CA LEU A 224 -12.32 -11.29 -10.81
C LEU A 224 -12.54 -11.57 -9.31
N GLY A 225 -11.77 -12.52 -8.75
CA GLY A 225 -11.81 -12.81 -7.32
C GLY A 225 -11.36 -11.63 -6.43
N ARG A 226 -10.34 -10.89 -6.87
CA ARG A 226 -9.82 -9.71 -6.15
C ARG A 226 -10.74 -8.50 -6.26
N THR A 227 -11.43 -8.33 -7.38
CA THR A 227 -12.48 -7.31 -7.59
C THR A 227 -13.56 -7.42 -6.52
N THR A 228 -13.99 -8.63 -6.18
CA THR A 228 -14.99 -8.87 -5.12
C THR A 228 -14.47 -8.47 -3.74
N LYS A 229 -13.24 -8.85 -3.38
CA LYS A 229 -12.60 -8.48 -2.10
C LYS A 229 -12.36 -6.97 -2.00
N PHE A 230 -11.96 -6.34 -3.10
CA PHE A 230 -11.78 -4.89 -3.15
C PHE A 230 -13.09 -4.15 -2.92
N ALA A 231 -14.20 -4.59 -3.53
CA ALA A 231 -15.52 -4.01 -3.27
C ALA A 231 -15.92 -4.12 -1.78
N GLN A 232 -15.63 -5.24 -1.12
CA GLN A 232 -15.86 -5.39 0.33
C GLN A 232 -15.00 -4.41 1.15
N PHE A 233 -13.74 -4.23 0.78
CA PHE A 233 -12.83 -3.27 1.41
C PHE A 233 -13.34 -1.82 1.24
N LEU A 234 -13.88 -1.47 0.06
CA LEU A 234 -14.49 -0.16 -0.19
C LEU A 234 -15.71 0.10 0.72
N LYS A 235 -16.55 -0.91 0.97
CA LYS A 235 -17.70 -0.76 1.88
C LYS A 235 -17.29 -0.35 3.29
N VAL A 236 -16.14 -0.84 3.78
CA VAL A 236 -15.61 -0.42 5.09
C VAL A 236 -15.26 1.07 5.08
N ALA A 237 -14.69 1.55 3.98
CA ALA A 237 -14.34 2.96 3.79
C ALA A 237 -15.58 3.86 3.69
N GLU A 238 -16.62 3.42 2.99
CA GLU A 238 -17.88 4.18 2.83
C GLU A 238 -18.58 4.47 4.16
N VAL A 239 -18.55 3.52 5.10
CA VAL A 239 -19.12 3.69 6.45
C VAL A 239 -18.36 4.77 7.25
N GLN A 240 -17.10 5.05 6.89
CA GLN A 240 -16.32 6.13 7.48
C GLN A 240 -16.76 7.46 6.86
N LYS A 241 -17.68 8.16 7.53
CA LYS A 241 -18.26 9.48 7.16
C LYS A 241 -17.26 10.61 6.83
N SER A 242 -15.96 10.34 6.94
CA SER A 242 -14.84 11.26 6.73
C SER A 242 -14.20 11.16 5.34
N ILE A 243 -14.64 10.25 4.48
CA ILE A 243 -14.13 10.11 3.10
C ILE A 243 -15.05 10.88 2.16
N SER A 244 -14.54 11.93 1.51
CA SER A 244 -15.31 12.70 0.55
C SER A 244 -15.73 11.82 -0.63
N ILE A 245 -17.04 11.72 -0.82
CA ILE A 245 -17.73 10.96 -1.87
C ILE A 245 -17.19 11.26 -3.28
N GLN A 246 -16.52 12.40 -3.51
CA GLN A 246 -15.97 12.80 -4.81
C GLN A 246 -14.80 11.92 -5.33
N GLU A 247 -13.90 11.44 -4.46
CA GLU A 247 -12.85 10.48 -4.87
C GLU A 247 -13.46 9.10 -5.16
N PHE A 248 -14.50 8.75 -4.42
CA PHE A 248 -15.29 7.52 -4.56
C PHE A 248 -16.09 7.50 -5.88
N SER A 249 -16.75 8.62 -6.21
CA SER A 249 -17.59 8.74 -7.39
C SER A 249 -16.75 8.75 -8.67
N ALA A 250 -15.57 9.38 -8.70
CA ALA A 250 -14.71 9.37 -9.88
C ALA A 250 -14.20 7.95 -10.23
N LEU A 251 -13.95 7.11 -9.22
CA LEU A 251 -13.51 5.74 -9.42
C LEU A 251 -14.67 4.79 -9.74
N LEU A 252 -15.85 4.99 -9.14
CA LEU A 252 -17.08 4.26 -9.49
C LEU A 252 -17.60 4.64 -10.88
N TYR A 253 -17.50 5.91 -11.31
CA TYR A 253 -17.88 6.33 -12.67
C TYR A 253 -16.95 5.76 -13.76
N HIS A 254 -15.71 5.36 -13.42
CA HIS A 254 -14.84 4.58 -14.32
C HIS A 254 -15.03 3.06 -14.17
N TRP A 255 -15.72 2.62 -13.10
CA TRP A 255 -16.03 1.22 -12.84
C TRP A 255 -17.34 0.80 -13.49
N ASP A 256 -18.32 1.71 -13.53
CA ASP A 256 -19.62 1.49 -14.14
C ASP A 256 -19.52 1.73 -15.66
N TYR A 257 -19.84 0.68 -16.43
CA TYR A 257 -20.00 0.67 -17.89
C TYR A 257 -18.75 0.95 -18.76
N ARG A 258 -18.05 -0.14 -19.14
CA ARG A 258 -18.34 -0.71 -20.47
C ARG A 258 -17.79 -2.10 -20.82
N HIS A 259 -16.68 -2.65 -20.29
CA HIS A 259 -16.11 -3.89 -20.88
C HIS A 259 -15.56 -4.93 -19.87
N ALA A 260 -16.39 -5.44 -18.94
CA ALA A 260 -16.21 -6.84 -18.54
C ALA A 260 -17.13 -7.66 -19.42
N PRO A 261 -16.65 -8.28 -20.52
CA PRO A 261 -17.51 -9.14 -21.32
C PRO A 261 -17.80 -10.39 -20.50
N LEU A 262 -18.96 -10.39 -19.84
CA LEU A 262 -19.65 -11.59 -19.34
C LEU A 262 -20.08 -12.53 -20.49
N HIS A 263 -19.61 -12.30 -21.72
CA HIS A 263 -19.95 -13.06 -22.93
C HIS A 263 -18.89 -14.10 -23.35
N LEU A 264 -17.92 -14.42 -22.48
CA LEU A 264 -16.89 -15.45 -22.74
C LEU A 264 -16.97 -16.66 -21.78
N ALA A 265 -18.13 -16.87 -21.16
CA ALA A 265 -18.45 -18.12 -20.45
C ALA A 265 -19.52 -18.90 -21.23
#